data_AF-A0A068NPF3-F1
#
_entry.id   AF-A0A068NPF3-F1
#
_cell.length_a   1.000
_cell.length_b   1.000
_cell.length_c   1.000
_cell.angle_alpha   90.00
_cell.angle_beta   90.00
_cell.angle_gamma   90.00
#
_symmetry.space_group_name_H-M   'P 1'
#
loop_
_entity.id
_entity.type
_entity.pdbx_description
1 polymer ?
#
loop_
_entity_poly.entity_id
_entity_poly.type
_entity_poly.pdbx_seq_one_letter_code
_entity_poly.pdbx_strand_id
1 'polypeptide(L)'
;MATGEPGLLGTQSAVLWDDDNLYIGFWVEEPYPKAKLTERDSIIFNENDIEVFIDGGDCYYEFELNALNTVYEVFFIWRDAYLRGGRFDIPEFDLIDRKSFTFGGDFDRKPESFWWGTNPRGLRWAFLDWDFPGVRSAVHIDGVLNDPSQPSRGWTAEIAFPWTGMEHLANGRSLPPEEGDEWRLFLGRFQKLAVGENEVQAAWCWTPHGKYDTHMPDRFTPIQFSKSELTISYPPGLSL
;
A
#
# COMPACT_ATOMS: atom_id res chain seq x y z
N MET A 1 -2.13 -13.59 -11.07
CA MET A 1 -2.82 -12.31 -11.40
C MET A 1 -3.75 -12.00 -10.26
N ALA A 2 -3.90 -10.74 -9.88
CA ALA A 2 -4.81 -10.34 -8.81
C ALA A 2 -6.23 -10.17 -9.39
N THR A 3 -7.15 -11.03 -8.94
CA THR A 3 -8.50 -11.18 -9.51
C THR A 3 -9.60 -10.52 -8.67
N GLY A 4 -9.29 -10.07 -7.46
CA GLY A 4 -10.30 -9.60 -6.50
C GLY A 4 -11.26 -10.70 -6.02
N GLU A 5 -10.97 -11.98 -6.32
CA GLU A 5 -11.73 -13.11 -5.76
C GLU A 5 -11.35 -13.32 -4.29
N PRO A 6 -12.24 -13.91 -3.46
CA PRO A 6 -11.93 -14.24 -2.08
C PRO A 6 -10.62 -15.04 -1.96
N GLY A 7 -9.72 -14.55 -1.11
CA GLY A 7 -8.47 -15.24 -0.78
C GLY A 7 -8.69 -16.50 0.05
N LEU A 8 -7.62 -17.30 0.20
CA LEU A 8 -7.65 -18.50 1.03
C LEU A 8 -7.91 -18.18 2.51
N LEU A 9 -7.38 -17.04 2.97
CA LEU A 9 -7.53 -16.55 4.33
C LEU A 9 -8.37 -15.26 4.28
N GLY A 10 -9.35 -15.15 5.18
CA GLY A 10 -10.22 -13.98 5.27
C GLY A 10 -9.41 -12.70 5.47
N THR A 11 -9.59 -11.73 4.58
CA THR A 11 -8.99 -10.41 4.74
C THR A 11 -10.06 -9.37 4.43
N GLN A 12 -10.28 -8.45 5.35
CA GLN A 12 -11.23 -7.35 5.20
C GLN A 12 -10.52 -6.03 5.40
N SER A 13 -10.99 -4.99 4.73
CA SER A 13 -10.49 -3.64 4.89
C SER A 13 -11.64 -2.64 4.90
N ALA A 14 -11.43 -1.52 5.59
CA ALA A 14 -12.35 -0.40 5.64
C ALA A 14 -11.56 0.91 5.46
N VAL A 15 -12.20 1.89 4.82
CA VAL A 15 -11.64 3.24 4.62
C VAL A 15 -12.61 4.23 5.22
N LEU A 16 -12.10 5.11 6.09
CA LEU A 16 -12.82 6.20 6.73
C LEU A 16 -12.00 7.47 6.62
N TRP A 17 -12.60 8.62 6.91
CA TRP A 17 -11.87 9.88 6.93
C TRP A 17 -12.54 10.90 7.83
N ASP A 18 -11.76 11.88 8.26
CA ASP A 18 -12.22 13.11 8.91
C ASP A 18 -11.46 14.32 8.33
N ASP A 19 -11.59 15.49 8.96
CA ASP A 19 -10.92 16.72 8.52
C ASP A 19 -9.39 16.65 8.60
N ASP A 20 -8.82 15.70 9.34
CA ASP A 20 -7.38 15.60 9.63
C ASP A 20 -6.70 14.44 8.89
N ASN A 21 -7.37 13.28 8.75
CA ASN A 21 -6.75 12.07 8.20
C ASN A 21 -7.68 11.25 7.30
N LEU A 22 -7.05 10.50 6.40
CA LEU A 22 -7.58 9.26 5.86
C LEU A 22 -7.21 8.10 6.79
N TYR A 23 -8.20 7.29 7.17
CA TYR A 23 -8.02 6.09 8.00
C TYR A 23 -8.26 4.83 7.20
N ILE A 24 -7.41 3.83 7.41
CA ILE A 24 -7.54 2.51 6.78
C ILE A 24 -7.37 1.44 7.86
N GLY A 25 -8.37 0.57 7.98
CA GLY A 25 -8.35 -0.59 8.86
C GLY A 25 -8.23 -1.88 8.07
N PHE A 26 -7.47 -2.85 8.58
CA PHE A 26 -7.37 -4.21 8.06
C PHE A 26 -7.67 -5.24 9.16
N TRP A 27 -8.45 -6.26 8.81
CA TRP A 27 -8.67 -7.47 9.61
C TRP A 27 -8.16 -8.67 8.83
N VAL A 28 -7.06 -9.26 9.30
CA VAL A 28 -6.25 -10.22 8.57
C VAL A 28 -6.31 -11.57 9.28
N GLU A 29 -7.10 -12.51 8.77
CA GLU A 29 -7.08 -13.90 9.23
C GLU A 29 -5.72 -14.50 8.90
N GLU A 30 -5.02 -15.00 9.92
CA GLU A 30 -3.71 -15.60 9.74
C GLU A 30 -3.44 -16.59 10.88
N PRO A 31 -3.57 -17.90 10.61
CA PRO A 31 -3.28 -18.94 11.59
C PRO A 31 -1.83 -18.98 12.04
N TYR A 32 -0.88 -18.55 11.20
CA TYR A 32 0.56 -18.64 11.47
C TYR A 32 1.25 -17.32 11.14
N PRO A 33 0.99 -16.25 11.91
CA PRO A 33 1.53 -14.93 11.61
C PRO A 33 3.05 -14.96 11.70
N LYS A 34 3.69 -14.43 10.65
CA LYS A 34 5.15 -14.39 10.50
C LYS A 34 5.59 -12.98 10.16
N ALA A 35 6.45 -12.44 11.01
CA ALA A 35 7.12 -11.16 10.78
C ALA A 35 8.38 -11.14 11.66
N LYS A 36 9.54 -10.87 11.07
CA LYS A 36 10.84 -10.77 11.75
C LYS A 36 11.56 -9.47 11.40
N LEU A 37 11.24 -8.87 10.26
CA LEU A 37 11.75 -7.57 9.88
C LEU A 37 11.13 -6.51 10.81
N THR A 38 11.98 -5.65 11.37
CA THR A 38 11.63 -4.67 12.41
C THR A 38 12.09 -3.24 12.12
N GLU A 39 13.03 -3.08 11.18
CA GLU A 39 13.55 -1.77 10.80
C GLU A 39 12.69 -1.20 9.67
N ARG A 40 12.31 0.08 9.76
CA ARG A 40 11.62 0.79 8.67
C ARG A 40 12.42 0.67 7.37
N ASP A 41 11.72 0.54 6.25
CA ASP A 41 12.27 0.32 4.90
C ASP A 41 13.02 -1.00 4.72
N SER A 42 12.88 -1.94 5.66
CA SER A 42 13.17 -3.35 5.38
C SER A 42 12.29 -3.81 4.22
N ILE A 43 12.80 -4.69 3.36
CA ILE A 43 12.05 -5.20 2.22
C ILE A 43 11.00 -6.23 2.69
N ILE A 44 9.88 -5.74 3.26
CA ILE A 44 8.93 -6.54 4.03
C ILE A 44 8.00 -7.40 3.19
N PHE A 45 7.83 -7.15 1.89
CA PHE A 45 7.23 -8.11 0.96
C PHE A 45 7.96 -9.47 0.93
N ASN A 46 9.14 -9.62 1.56
CA ASN A 46 9.77 -10.92 1.83
C ASN A 46 9.15 -11.69 3.00
N GLU A 47 8.13 -11.15 3.66
CA GLU A 47 7.33 -11.79 4.70
C GLU A 47 5.83 -11.65 4.34
N ASN A 48 4.92 -11.76 5.31
CA ASN A 48 3.51 -11.47 5.08
C ASN A 48 3.21 -10.02 5.46
N ASP A 49 2.47 -9.33 4.62
CA ASP A 49 2.20 -7.91 4.76
C ASP A 49 0.85 -7.51 4.13
N ILE A 50 0.40 -6.32 4.50
CA ILE A 50 -0.67 -5.60 3.84
C ILE A 50 -0.08 -4.39 3.13
N GLU A 51 -0.71 -4.01 2.02
CA GLU A 51 -0.24 -2.90 1.18
C GLU A 51 -1.36 -1.89 0.96
N VAL A 52 -1.00 -0.60 1.00
CA VAL A 52 -1.83 0.54 0.66
C VAL A 52 -1.07 1.40 -0.34
N PHE A 53 -1.54 1.47 -1.59
CA PHE A 53 -0.98 2.44 -2.56
C PHE A 53 -1.98 3.56 -2.83
N ILE A 54 -1.49 4.78 -3.00
CA ILE A 54 -2.33 5.97 -3.19
C ILE A 54 -1.95 6.63 -4.51
N ASP A 55 -2.89 6.68 -5.45
CA ASP A 55 -2.72 7.31 -6.75
C ASP A 55 -2.66 8.84 -6.63
N GLY A 56 -1.60 9.44 -7.15
CA GLY A 56 -1.39 10.89 -7.28
C GLY A 56 -1.47 11.42 -8.73
N GLY A 57 -1.87 10.58 -9.69
CA GLY A 57 -1.84 10.88 -11.13
C GLY A 57 -0.43 10.81 -11.70
N ASP A 58 0.36 11.88 -11.52
CA ASP A 58 1.76 11.95 -12.00
C ASP A 58 2.79 11.44 -10.98
N CYS A 59 2.30 10.98 -9.84
CA CYS A 59 3.03 10.26 -8.82
C CYS A 59 2.11 9.24 -8.17
N TYR A 60 2.64 8.36 -7.34
CA TYR A 60 1.88 7.55 -6.42
C TYR A 60 2.77 7.15 -5.25
N TYR A 61 2.15 6.77 -4.15
CA TYR A 61 2.83 6.36 -2.93
C TYR A 61 2.51 4.90 -2.63
N GLU A 62 3.51 4.18 -2.15
CA GLU A 62 3.46 2.79 -1.69
C GLU A 62 3.72 2.74 -0.19
N PHE A 63 2.85 2.05 0.54
CA PHE A 63 2.98 1.75 1.96
C PHE A 63 2.69 0.27 2.18
N GLU A 64 3.64 -0.43 2.77
CA GLU A 64 3.48 -1.80 3.23
C GLU A 64 3.59 -1.85 4.76
N LEU A 65 2.90 -2.80 5.39
CA LEU A 65 2.97 -3.03 6.83
C LEU A 65 2.94 -4.52 7.16
N ASN A 66 3.91 -4.98 7.95
CA ASN A 66 3.92 -6.36 8.46
C ASN A 66 3.25 -6.48 9.84
N ALA A 67 3.08 -7.71 10.32
CA ALA A 67 2.46 -8.00 11.61
C ALA A 67 3.24 -7.46 12.85
N LEU A 68 4.48 -6.98 12.68
CA LEU A 68 5.26 -6.29 13.72
C LEU A 68 5.09 -4.76 13.68
N ASN A 69 4.18 -4.23 12.87
CA ASN A 69 4.02 -2.80 12.61
C ASN A 69 5.29 -2.17 11.98
N THR A 70 6.06 -2.95 11.22
CA THR A 70 7.20 -2.45 10.46
C THR A 70 6.71 -1.92 9.13
N VAL A 71 7.04 -0.66 8.85
CA VAL A 71 6.66 0.06 7.65
C VAL A 71 7.75 -0.08 6.59
N TYR A 72 7.34 -0.33 5.35
CA TYR A 72 8.13 -0.08 4.16
C TYR A 72 7.35 0.90 3.29
N GLU A 73 8.04 1.85 2.69
CA GLU A 73 7.38 2.83 1.84
C GLU A 73 8.28 3.37 0.74
N VAL A 74 7.63 3.76 -0.36
CA VAL A 74 8.31 4.34 -1.52
C VAL A 74 7.42 5.39 -2.15
N PHE A 75 8.02 6.53 -2.52
CA PHE A 75 7.35 7.52 -3.35
C PHE A 75 7.77 7.36 -4.82
N PHE A 76 6.81 7.31 -5.73
CA PHE A 76 7.06 7.15 -7.16
C PHE A 76 6.62 8.37 -7.94
N ILE A 77 7.47 8.84 -8.85
CA ILE A 77 7.15 9.93 -9.79
C ILE A 77 7.34 9.41 -11.20
N TRP A 78 6.33 9.59 -12.07
CA TRP A 78 6.50 9.18 -13.46
C TRP A 78 7.62 9.96 -14.13
N ARG A 79 8.49 9.26 -14.86
CA ARG A 79 9.68 9.89 -15.45
C ARG A 79 9.33 11.00 -16.45
N ASP A 80 8.19 10.87 -17.13
CA ASP A 80 7.69 11.88 -18.06
C ASP A 80 7.12 13.14 -17.38
N ALA A 81 6.77 13.05 -16.09
CA ALA A 81 6.29 14.15 -15.27
C ALA A 81 7.40 14.85 -14.47
N TYR A 82 8.57 14.21 -14.30
CA TYR A 82 9.75 14.85 -13.71
C TYR A 82 10.43 15.77 -14.73
N LEU A 83 9.91 17.01 -14.82
CA LEU A 83 10.41 18.03 -15.75
C LEU A 83 11.28 19.04 -15.00
N ARG A 84 12.36 19.51 -15.66
CA ARG A 84 13.21 20.59 -15.13
C ARG A 84 12.38 21.86 -14.89
N GLY A 85 12.46 22.43 -13.70
CA GLY A 85 11.65 23.55 -13.23
C GLY A 85 10.17 23.21 -13.01
N GLY A 86 9.80 21.93 -13.09
CA GLY A 86 8.45 21.43 -12.82
C GLY A 86 8.22 21.22 -11.33
N ARG A 87 7.00 20.78 -10.98
CA ARG A 87 6.56 20.63 -9.59
C ARG A 87 7.41 19.68 -8.73
N PHE A 88 8.06 18.71 -9.38
CA PHE A 88 8.89 17.70 -8.73
C PHE A 88 10.38 18.02 -8.78
N ASP A 89 10.79 19.08 -9.50
CA ASP A 89 12.19 19.53 -9.52
C ASP A 89 12.48 20.39 -8.29
N ILE A 90 12.41 19.75 -7.12
CA ILE A 90 12.57 20.32 -5.79
C ILE A 90 13.55 19.47 -4.97
N PRO A 91 14.20 20.02 -3.92
CA PRO A 91 15.19 19.28 -3.14
C PRO A 91 14.71 17.96 -2.54
N GLU A 92 13.41 17.86 -2.21
CA GLU A 92 12.79 16.66 -1.65
C GLU A 92 12.84 15.47 -2.62
N PHE A 93 12.81 15.73 -3.93
CA PHE A 93 12.82 14.72 -4.99
C PHE A 93 14.07 14.81 -5.87
N ASP A 94 15.18 15.30 -5.31
CA ASP A 94 16.44 15.41 -6.05
C ASP A 94 16.96 14.02 -6.46
N LEU A 95 17.23 13.83 -7.75
CA LEU A 95 17.62 12.53 -8.30
C LEU A 95 19.07 12.13 -7.98
N ILE A 96 19.91 13.07 -7.53
CA ILE A 96 21.34 12.86 -7.26
C ILE A 96 21.56 12.64 -5.76
N ASP A 97 20.94 13.47 -4.92
CA ASP A 97 21.20 13.53 -3.48
C ASP A 97 20.30 12.60 -2.66
N ARG A 98 19.21 12.08 -3.23
CA ARG A 98 18.28 11.13 -2.58
C ARG A 98 18.55 9.69 -3.02
N LYS A 99 18.03 8.71 -2.28
CA LYS A 99 18.04 7.28 -2.69
C LYS A 99 17.05 7.00 -3.82
N SER A 100 17.31 7.57 -4.99
CA SER A 100 16.42 7.47 -6.15
C SER A 100 16.87 6.40 -7.17
N PHE A 101 15.92 5.67 -7.75
CA PHE A 101 16.18 4.64 -8.75
C PHE A 101 15.13 4.67 -9.87
N THR A 102 15.48 4.18 -11.06
CA THR A 102 14.48 3.93 -12.11
C THR A 102 13.72 2.63 -11.82
N PHE A 103 12.40 2.67 -11.98
CA PHE A 103 11.51 1.53 -11.76
C PHE A 103 10.53 1.35 -12.91
N GLY A 104 10.40 0.14 -13.45
CA GLY A 104 9.51 -0.19 -14.58
C GLY A 104 8.41 -1.23 -14.26
N GLY A 105 8.32 -1.66 -13.00
CA GLY A 105 7.44 -2.73 -12.51
C GLY A 105 8.23 -3.98 -12.07
N ASP A 106 7.58 -4.89 -11.36
CA ASP A 106 8.29 -6.03 -10.73
C ASP A 106 8.63 -7.16 -11.71
N PHE A 107 7.87 -7.28 -12.79
CA PHE A 107 7.93 -8.43 -13.71
C PHE A 107 8.43 -8.05 -15.11
N ASP A 108 9.11 -6.92 -15.22
CA ASP A 108 9.54 -6.32 -16.48
C ASP A 108 10.94 -6.75 -16.96
N ARG A 109 11.69 -7.52 -16.17
CA ARG A 109 13.08 -7.94 -16.47
C ARG A 109 13.16 -9.11 -17.45
N LYS A 110 12.50 -8.98 -18.58
CA LYS A 110 12.66 -9.85 -19.77
C LYS A 110 13.43 -9.09 -20.85
N PRO A 111 14.17 -9.76 -21.76
CA PRO A 111 14.99 -9.08 -22.77
C PRO A 111 14.25 -7.97 -23.54
N GLU A 112 12.95 -8.13 -23.76
CA GLU A 112 12.11 -7.21 -24.54
C GLU A 112 11.75 -5.92 -23.78
N SER A 113 11.64 -5.99 -22.46
CA SER A 113 11.18 -4.89 -21.59
C SER A 113 12.21 -4.44 -20.56
N PHE A 114 13.41 -5.05 -20.56
CA PHE A 114 14.44 -4.92 -19.53
C PHE A 114 14.76 -3.47 -19.13
N TRP A 115 14.79 -2.55 -20.10
CA TRP A 115 15.18 -1.16 -19.87
C TRP A 115 14.03 -0.19 -19.62
N TRP A 116 12.81 -0.53 -20.05
CA TRP A 116 11.70 0.43 -20.15
C TRP A 116 10.44 0.02 -19.38
N GLY A 117 10.39 -1.20 -18.83
CA GLY A 117 9.22 -1.68 -18.15
C GLY A 117 8.16 -2.25 -19.08
N THR A 118 7.08 -2.74 -18.47
CA THR A 118 5.86 -3.17 -19.21
C THR A 118 4.64 -2.32 -18.90
N ASN A 119 4.77 -1.33 -18.01
CA ASN A 119 3.69 -0.40 -17.75
C ASN A 119 3.44 0.50 -18.99
N PRO A 120 2.19 0.70 -19.44
CA PRO A 120 1.89 1.50 -20.62
C PRO A 120 2.40 2.95 -20.58
N ARG A 121 2.52 3.57 -19.40
CA ARG A 121 3.05 4.94 -19.25
C ARG A 121 4.58 4.98 -19.17
N GLY A 122 5.23 3.85 -18.88
CA GLY A 122 6.69 3.70 -18.88
C GLY A 122 7.33 3.69 -17.48
N LEU A 123 8.51 4.30 -17.36
CA LEU A 123 9.32 4.27 -16.15
C LEU A 123 8.89 5.34 -15.12
N ARG A 124 9.21 5.07 -13.85
CA ARG A 124 9.16 6.03 -12.75
C ARG A 124 10.53 6.22 -12.10
N TRP A 125 10.69 7.33 -11.41
CA TRP A 125 11.66 7.48 -10.33
C TRP A 125 11.04 6.95 -9.03
N ALA A 126 11.76 6.10 -8.32
CA ALA A 126 11.41 5.54 -7.02
C ALA A 126 12.32 6.15 -5.96
N PHE A 127 11.75 6.77 -4.94
CA PHE A 127 12.47 7.38 -3.81
C PHE A 127 12.33 6.49 -2.59
N LEU A 128 13.37 5.69 -2.33
CA LEU A 128 13.38 4.65 -1.27
C LEU A 128 13.67 5.22 0.12
N ASP A 129 13.79 6.52 0.26
CA ASP A 129 14.08 7.23 1.51
C ASP A 129 13.05 8.33 1.81
N TRP A 130 11.92 8.30 1.10
CA TRP A 130 10.83 9.24 1.33
C TRP A 130 9.87 8.64 2.35
N ASP A 131 9.75 9.30 3.50
CA ASP A 131 8.80 8.93 4.54
C ASP A 131 7.54 9.80 4.45
N PHE A 132 6.36 9.19 4.51
CA PHE A 132 5.10 9.92 4.51
C PHE A 132 4.97 10.82 5.75
N PRO A 133 4.86 12.15 5.57
CA PRO A 133 4.85 13.06 6.71
C PRO A 133 3.67 12.81 7.66
N GLY A 134 3.99 12.33 8.86
CA GLY A 134 3.03 12.14 9.95
C GLY A 134 2.16 10.90 9.86
N VAL A 135 2.44 9.95 8.95
CA VAL A 135 1.73 8.67 8.93
C VAL A 135 1.85 7.96 10.28
N ARG A 136 0.74 7.38 10.74
CA ARG A 136 0.69 6.59 11.97
C ARG A 136 0.11 5.22 11.65
N SER A 137 0.66 4.19 12.29
CA SER A 137 0.12 2.84 12.19
C SER A 137 0.23 2.10 13.52
N ALA A 138 -0.70 1.18 13.74
CA ALA A 138 -0.68 0.26 14.86
C ALA A 138 -1.14 -1.14 14.39
N VAL A 139 -0.59 -2.18 15.04
CA VAL A 139 -0.97 -3.57 14.80
C VAL A 139 -1.33 -4.23 16.12
N HIS A 140 -2.40 -5.02 16.11
CA HIS A 140 -2.76 -5.91 17.20
C HIS A 140 -2.82 -7.36 16.70
N ILE A 141 -2.11 -8.26 17.37
CA ILE A 141 -2.07 -9.69 17.06
C ILE A 141 -3.02 -10.44 18.00
N ASP A 142 -3.98 -11.17 17.42
CA ASP A 142 -4.86 -12.10 18.15
C ASP A 142 -4.28 -13.52 18.04
N GLY A 143 -3.27 -13.79 18.87
CA GLY A 143 -2.57 -15.07 18.93
C GLY A 143 -1.08 -14.93 19.25
N VAL A 144 -0.26 -15.81 18.64
CA VAL A 144 1.18 -15.92 18.87
C VAL A 144 1.93 -15.69 17.56
N LEU A 145 2.79 -14.67 17.54
CA LEU A 145 3.63 -14.35 16.40
C LEU A 145 4.83 -15.30 16.30
N ASN A 146 5.18 -15.73 15.08
CA ASN A 146 6.36 -16.53 14.76
C ASN A 146 6.42 -17.93 15.42
N ASP A 147 5.31 -18.46 15.92
CA ASP A 147 5.23 -19.83 16.46
C ASP A 147 4.19 -20.67 15.71
N PRO A 148 4.60 -21.47 14.72
CA PRO A 148 3.67 -22.27 13.93
C PRO A 148 3.07 -23.45 14.72
N SER A 149 3.51 -23.72 15.95
CA SER A 149 2.91 -24.75 16.81
C SER A 149 1.65 -24.27 17.53
N GLN A 150 1.39 -22.95 17.51
CA GLN A 150 0.26 -22.31 18.18
C GLN A 150 -0.55 -21.49 17.16
N PRO A 151 -1.63 -22.08 16.59
CA PRO A 151 -2.48 -21.36 15.66
C PRO A 151 -3.09 -20.09 16.28
N SER A 152 -3.04 -19.00 15.51
CA SER A 152 -3.60 -17.69 15.85
C SER A 152 -4.92 -17.46 15.13
N ARG A 153 -5.66 -16.43 15.53
CA ARG A 153 -6.81 -15.95 14.75
C ARG A 153 -6.36 -15.01 13.64
N GLY A 154 -5.30 -14.24 13.89
CA GLY A 154 -4.70 -13.36 12.92
C GLY A 154 -4.23 -12.06 13.55
N TRP A 155 -4.33 -10.97 12.80
CA TRP A 155 -3.94 -9.65 13.26
C TRP A 155 -4.82 -8.57 12.63
N THR A 156 -4.82 -7.41 13.26
CA THR A 156 -5.53 -6.22 12.80
C THR A 156 -4.54 -5.09 12.68
N ALA A 157 -4.75 -4.21 11.70
CA ALA A 157 -3.94 -3.01 11.51
C ALA A 157 -4.84 -1.79 11.36
N GLU A 158 -4.40 -0.67 11.92
CA GLU A 158 -5.01 0.64 11.76
C GLU A 158 -3.93 1.60 11.26
N ILE A 159 -4.26 2.36 10.22
CA ILE A 159 -3.35 3.31 9.57
C ILE A 159 -4.08 4.65 9.47
N ALA A 160 -3.39 5.74 9.82
CA ALA A 160 -3.87 7.10 9.64
C ALA A 160 -2.86 7.88 8.78
N PHE A 161 -3.30 8.33 7.62
CA PHE A 161 -2.55 9.22 6.74
C PHE A 161 -3.07 10.66 6.89
N PRO A 162 -2.27 11.57 7.48
CA PRO A 162 -2.67 12.96 7.57
C PRO A 162 -2.82 13.60 6.20
N TRP A 163 -3.85 14.42 6.01
CA TRP A 163 -4.05 15.15 4.75
C TRP A 163 -2.89 16.08 4.43
N THR A 164 -2.21 16.61 5.45
CA THR A 164 -1.00 17.43 5.29
C THR A 164 0.17 16.68 4.64
N GLY A 165 0.21 15.35 4.73
CA GLY A 165 1.23 14.53 4.05
C GLY A 165 0.87 14.20 2.60
N MET A 166 -0.35 14.51 2.15
CA MET A 166 -0.86 14.16 0.82
C MET A 166 -0.60 15.25 -0.24
N GLU A 167 0.07 16.35 0.08
CA GLU A 167 0.20 17.51 -0.82
C GLU A 167 0.68 17.15 -2.23
N HIS A 168 1.73 16.32 -2.33
CA HIS A 168 2.27 15.86 -3.61
C HIS A 168 1.32 14.92 -4.36
N LEU A 169 0.54 14.12 -3.62
CA LEU A 169 -0.43 13.17 -4.15
C LEU A 169 -1.73 13.84 -4.59
N ALA A 170 -2.14 14.93 -3.96
CA ALA A 170 -3.43 15.57 -4.23
C ALA A 170 -3.57 15.95 -5.71
N ASN A 171 -2.50 16.43 -6.33
CA ASN A 171 -2.48 16.77 -7.76
C ASN A 171 -3.65 17.71 -8.15
N GLY A 172 -3.93 18.70 -7.30
CA GLY A 172 -5.04 19.65 -7.49
C GLY A 172 -6.40 19.19 -6.95
N ARG A 173 -6.51 17.96 -6.42
CA ARG A 173 -7.67 17.53 -5.60
C ARG A 173 -7.67 18.25 -4.24
N SER A 174 -8.84 18.31 -3.62
CA SER A 174 -9.03 18.94 -2.31
C SER A 174 -8.34 18.14 -1.19
N LEU A 175 -7.83 18.86 -0.20
CA LEU A 175 -7.26 18.34 1.04
C LEU A 175 -7.78 19.17 2.23
N PRO A 176 -8.62 18.60 3.13
CA PRO A 176 -9.25 17.29 3.01
C PRO A 176 -10.21 17.19 1.80
N PRO A 177 -10.62 15.98 1.36
CA PRO A 177 -11.57 15.79 0.27
C PRO A 177 -12.92 16.47 0.51
N GLU A 178 -13.58 16.88 -0.57
CA GLU A 178 -14.96 17.38 -0.55
C GLU A 178 -15.99 16.25 -0.83
N GLU A 179 -17.28 16.54 -0.63
CA GLU A 179 -18.34 15.57 -0.95
C GLU A 179 -18.27 15.19 -2.43
N GLY A 180 -18.16 13.89 -2.71
CA GLY A 180 -18.12 13.36 -4.06
C GLY A 180 -16.74 13.35 -4.71
N ASP A 181 -15.70 13.87 -4.05
CA ASP A 181 -14.32 13.72 -4.51
C ASP A 181 -13.97 12.23 -4.65
N GLU A 182 -13.11 11.91 -5.62
CA GLU A 182 -12.66 10.54 -5.87
C GLU A 182 -11.13 10.45 -5.80
N TRP A 183 -10.64 9.47 -5.04
CA TRP A 183 -9.24 9.06 -5.05
C TRP A 183 -9.15 7.60 -5.45
N ARG A 184 -7.98 7.16 -5.93
CA ARG A 184 -7.77 5.73 -6.21
C ARG A 184 -6.74 5.15 -5.26
N LEU A 185 -7.11 4.03 -4.65
CA LEU A 185 -6.28 3.32 -3.69
C LEU A 185 -6.13 1.86 -4.09
N PHE A 186 -4.93 1.32 -3.95
CA PHE A 186 -4.74 -0.13 -3.89
C PHE A 186 -4.79 -0.55 -2.43
N LEU A 187 -5.54 -1.60 -2.14
CA LEU A 187 -5.61 -2.23 -0.82
C LEU A 187 -5.43 -3.72 -1.04
N GLY A 188 -4.34 -4.26 -0.49
CA GLY A 188 -3.92 -5.63 -0.76
C GLY A 188 -3.28 -6.32 0.43
N ARG A 189 -3.13 -7.63 0.29
CA ARG A 189 -2.35 -8.50 1.15
C ARG A 189 -1.47 -9.38 0.29
N PHE A 190 -0.20 -9.45 0.65
CA PHE A 190 0.72 -10.41 0.07
C PHE A 190 1.03 -11.48 1.11
N GLN A 191 0.75 -12.72 0.72
CA GLN A 191 0.79 -13.87 1.61
C GLN A 191 1.77 -14.90 1.06
N LYS A 192 2.81 -15.20 1.84
CA LYS A 192 3.70 -16.33 1.58
C LYS A 192 3.05 -17.63 2.02
N LEU A 193 2.94 -18.56 1.06
CA LEU A 193 2.38 -19.89 1.22
C LEU A 193 3.44 -20.93 0.90
N ALA A 194 3.68 -21.86 1.84
CA ALA A 194 4.54 -23.00 1.60
C ALA A 194 3.80 -24.05 0.76
N VAL A 195 4.39 -24.45 -0.37
CA VAL A 195 3.87 -25.48 -1.27
C VAL A 195 4.97 -26.53 -1.49
N GLY A 196 4.98 -27.55 -0.62
CA GLY A 196 6.06 -28.52 -0.55
C GLY A 196 7.36 -27.86 -0.08
N GLU A 197 8.43 -27.99 -0.87
CA GLU A 197 9.73 -27.33 -0.62
C GLU A 197 9.80 -25.91 -1.19
N ASN A 198 8.78 -25.47 -1.94
CA ASN A 198 8.74 -24.16 -2.55
C ASN A 198 7.91 -23.18 -1.71
N GLU A 199 8.17 -21.90 -1.90
CA GLU A 199 7.34 -20.81 -1.39
C GLU A 199 6.70 -20.09 -2.58
N VAL A 200 5.41 -19.82 -2.49
CA VAL A 200 4.69 -18.97 -3.44
C VAL A 200 4.11 -17.78 -2.69
N GLN A 201 4.14 -16.61 -3.31
CA GLN A 201 3.50 -15.42 -2.77
C GLN A 201 2.17 -15.23 -3.50
N ALA A 202 1.08 -15.20 -2.75
CA ALA A 202 -0.26 -14.91 -3.24
C ALA A 202 -0.60 -13.45 -2.98
N ALA A 203 -1.11 -12.76 -3.99
CA ALA A 203 -1.62 -11.40 -3.88
C ALA A 203 -3.15 -11.43 -3.83
N TRP A 204 -3.73 -10.87 -2.77
CA TRP A 204 -5.17 -10.64 -2.64
C TRP A 204 -5.42 -9.14 -2.59
N CYS A 205 -6.44 -8.67 -3.31
CA CYS A 205 -6.69 -7.24 -3.46
C CYS A 205 -8.19 -6.95 -3.43
N TRP A 206 -8.58 -5.73 -3.05
CA TRP A 206 -9.98 -5.35 -2.98
C TRP A 206 -10.69 -5.43 -4.35
N THR A 207 -10.09 -4.85 -5.39
CA THR A 207 -10.64 -4.90 -6.75
C THR A 207 -9.69 -5.56 -7.74
N PRO A 208 -10.19 -6.29 -8.76
CA PRO A 208 -9.34 -6.87 -9.79
C PRO A 208 -8.53 -5.82 -10.56
N HIS A 209 -7.22 -6.03 -10.68
CA HIS A 209 -6.38 -5.31 -11.65
C HIS A 209 -5.73 -6.23 -12.69
N GLY A 210 -5.91 -7.56 -12.58
CA GLY A 210 -5.64 -8.52 -13.66
C GLY A 210 -4.17 -8.79 -13.98
N LYS A 211 -3.24 -8.20 -13.23
CA LYS A 211 -1.79 -8.51 -13.28
C LYS A 211 -1.31 -8.88 -11.88
N TYR A 212 -0.11 -9.46 -11.78
CA TYR A 212 0.51 -9.67 -10.47
C TYR A 212 1.20 -8.38 -10.00
N ASP A 213 1.91 -7.69 -10.91
CA ASP A 213 2.41 -6.33 -10.71
C ASP A 213 1.27 -5.39 -10.27
N THR A 214 1.35 -4.90 -9.04
CA THR A 214 0.38 -4.00 -8.41
C THR A 214 0.67 -2.55 -8.73
N HIS A 215 1.84 -2.19 -9.28
CA HIS A 215 2.17 -0.80 -9.58
C HIS A 215 1.49 -0.30 -10.87
N MET A 216 0.17 -0.24 -10.82
CA MET A 216 -0.74 0.20 -11.89
C MET A 216 -1.77 1.19 -11.33
N PRO A 217 -1.38 2.46 -11.04
CA PRO A 217 -2.28 3.44 -10.43
C PRO A 217 -3.59 3.66 -11.20
N ASP A 218 -3.57 3.49 -12.52
CA ASP A 218 -4.74 3.55 -13.39
C ASP A 218 -5.80 2.47 -13.11
N ARG A 219 -5.44 1.42 -12.35
CA ARG A 219 -6.29 0.28 -11.99
C ARG A 219 -6.62 0.19 -10.51
N PHE A 220 -6.17 1.15 -9.72
CA PHE A 220 -6.49 1.21 -8.28
C PHE A 220 -8.00 1.41 -8.08
N THR A 221 -8.50 0.96 -6.94
CA THR A 221 -9.92 1.04 -6.58
C THR A 221 -10.35 2.50 -6.45
N PRO A 222 -11.35 2.99 -7.20
CA PRO A 222 -11.91 4.32 -6.99
C PRO A 222 -12.67 4.35 -5.66
N ILE A 223 -12.34 5.32 -4.82
CA ILE A 223 -12.93 5.61 -3.52
C ILE A 223 -13.57 7.00 -3.62
N GLN A 224 -14.90 7.04 -3.56
CA GLN A 224 -15.65 8.30 -3.48
C GLN A 224 -15.83 8.70 -2.01
N PHE A 225 -15.46 9.93 -1.68
CA PHE A 225 -15.60 10.50 -0.35
C PHE A 225 -17.02 11.02 -0.13
N SER A 226 -17.57 10.73 1.05
CA SER A 226 -18.84 11.31 1.50
C SER A 226 -18.71 11.81 2.93
N LYS A 227 -19.38 12.93 3.21
CA LYS A 227 -19.57 13.56 4.53
C LYS A 227 -20.74 12.96 5.30
N SER A 228 -21.45 11.99 4.70
CA SER A 228 -22.49 11.24 5.39
C SER A 228 -21.88 10.44 6.54
N GLU A 229 -22.24 10.78 7.78
CA GLU A 229 -21.75 10.05 8.95
C GLU A 229 -22.18 8.57 8.91
N LEU A 230 -21.23 7.68 9.11
CA LEU A 230 -21.51 6.26 9.26
C LEU A 230 -21.95 5.98 10.70
N THR A 231 -23.20 5.51 10.86
CA THR A 231 -23.60 4.91 12.13
C THR A 231 -23.04 3.48 12.19
N ILE A 232 -21.86 3.32 12.79
CA ILE A 232 -21.27 1.99 12.99
C ILE A 232 -22.00 1.32 14.16
N SER A 233 -22.80 0.30 13.86
CA SER A 233 -23.33 -0.60 14.87
C SER A 233 -22.38 -1.78 15.08
N TYR A 234 -21.69 -1.82 16.22
CA TYR A 234 -20.89 -2.99 16.59
C TYR A 234 -21.80 -4.16 16.99
N PRO A 235 -21.54 -5.40 16.51
CA PRO A 235 -22.16 -6.57 17.11
C PRO A 235 -21.73 -6.71 18.58
N PRO A 236 -22.57 -7.26 19.47
CA PRO A 236 -22.23 -7.40 20.88
C PRO A 236 -20.93 -8.20 21.07
N GLY A 237 -19.93 -7.61 21.74
CA GLY A 237 -18.68 -8.29 22.12
C GLY A 237 -17.42 -7.87 21.36
N LEU A 238 -17.51 -6.92 20.43
CA LEU A 238 -16.36 -6.23 19.83
C LEU A 238 -16.42 -4.76 20.22
N SER A 239 -15.58 -4.35 21.16
CA SER A 239 -15.19 -2.95 21.37
C SER A 239 -13.73 -2.81 20.95
N LEU A 240 -13.41 -1.71 20.27
CA LEU A 240 -12.04 -1.24 20.13
C LEU A 240 -11.41 -1.02 21.52
#